data_AF-A0A9P4NS62-F1
#
_entry.id   AF-A0A9P4NS62-F1
#
_cell.length_a   1.000
_cell.length_b   1.000
_cell.length_c   1.000
_cell.angle_alpha   90.00
_cell.angle_beta   90.00
_cell.angle_gamma   90.00
#
_symmetry.space_group_name_H-M   'P 1'
#
loop_
_entity.id
_entity.type
_entity.pdbx_description
1 polymer ?
#
loop_
_entity_poly.entity_id
_entity_poly.type
_entity_poly.pdbx_seq_one_letter_code
_entity_poly.pdbx_strand_id
1 'polypeptide(L)'
;MTSKAPATTSQIQTRQCGKCAKAETSLKVPLKPCAKCNTGSYCSRDCQTADWKLHKKVCASNAAAERTRAEEAAKSAPATTFEEPAQQEAEDEDEDEDEGEDWTDEEDSIPDEMLAALLQKMPHEDTYKIFVNTFQRYKKDREKENGEPLEGPEELKKHFRIFLENMEKDEIVPKWWDESKRVKCEKLAEHFGWNGTVKED
;
A
#
# COMPACT_ATOMS: atom_id res chain seq x y z
N MET A 1 9.18 22.54 58.37
CA MET A 1 8.05 23.15 57.63
C MET A 1 8.68 24.09 56.61
N THR A 2 8.65 23.91 55.29
CA THR A 2 7.77 23.17 54.37
C THR A 2 8.56 22.88 53.09
N SER A 3 8.36 21.69 52.51
CA SER A 3 8.85 21.28 51.20
C SER A 3 8.30 22.17 50.08
N LYS A 4 9.09 22.41 49.02
CA LYS A 4 8.59 23.03 47.77
C LYS A 4 9.03 22.15 46.59
N ALA A 5 8.07 21.41 46.05
CA ALA A 5 8.21 20.59 44.85
C ALA A 5 8.27 21.49 43.58
N PRO A 6 9.00 21.11 42.52
CA PRO A 6 8.85 21.72 41.21
C PRO A 6 7.63 21.13 40.49
N ALA A 7 6.82 22.02 39.90
CA ALA A 7 5.65 21.67 39.10
C ALA A 7 6.07 20.97 37.80
N THR A 8 5.47 19.82 37.54
CA THR A 8 5.61 19.04 36.31
C THR A 8 4.88 19.78 35.17
N THR A 9 5.61 20.57 34.38
CA THR A 9 5.09 21.12 33.11
C THR A 9 4.91 19.96 32.13
N SER A 10 3.70 19.39 32.11
CA SER A 10 3.29 18.37 31.15
C SER A 10 3.35 18.97 29.74
N GLN A 11 4.32 18.54 28.94
CA GLN A 11 4.49 19.04 27.58
C GLN A 11 3.31 18.59 26.71
N ILE A 12 2.43 19.53 26.36
CA ILE A 12 1.36 19.31 25.39
C ILE A 12 2.04 19.12 24.03
N GLN A 13 2.18 17.87 23.60
CA GLN A 13 2.68 17.55 22.26
C GLN A 13 1.65 18.07 21.25
N THR A 14 1.96 19.18 20.58
CA THR A 14 1.11 19.74 19.54
C THR A 14 1.07 18.80 18.33
N ARG A 15 -0.10 18.20 18.08
CA ARG A 15 -0.30 17.38 16.88
C ARG A 15 -0.30 18.28 15.65
N GLN A 16 0.27 17.82 14.54
CA GLN A 16 0.33 18.55 13.28
C GLN A 16 -0.11 17.66 12.12
N CYS A 17 -0.62 18.29 11.06
CA CYS A 17 -1.02 17.59 9.85
C CYS A 17 0.20 16.98 9.15
N GLY A 18 0.17 15.67 8.86
CA GLY A 18 1.26 14.96 8.19
C GLY A 18 1.61 15.49 6.81
N LYS A 19 0.67 16.13 6.11
CA LYS A 19 0.89 16.68 4.76
C LYS A 19 1.32 18.14 4.72
N CYS A 20 0.55 19.00 5.38
CA CYS A 20 0.75 20.45 5.28
C CYS A 20 1.51 21.04 6.48
N ALA A 21 1.90 20.21 7.44
CA ALA A 21 2.64 20.56 8.66
C ALA A 21 1.99 21.65 9.52
N LYS A 22 0.71 21.97 9.27
CA LYS A 22 -0.03 22.92 10.11
C LYS A 22 -0.31 22.27 11.46
N ALA A 23 0.05 22.97 12.52
CA ALA A 23 -0.27 22.59 13.89
C ALA A 23 -1.79 22.63 14.10
N GLU A 24 -2.30 21.71 14.91
CA GLU A 24 -3.72 21.64 15.28
C GLU A 24 -4.22 22.96 15.89
N THR A 25 -3.39 23.64 16.68
CA THR A 25 -3.67 24.95 17.28
C THR A 25 -3.91 26.07 16.26
N SER A 26 -3.39 25.92 15.05
CA SER A 26 -3.51 26.91 13.97
C SER A 26 -4.64 26.58 12.99
N LEU A 27 -5.36 25.47 13.20
CA LEU A 27 -6.45 25.02 12.35
C LEU A 27 -7.80 25.33 13.01
N LYS A 28 -8.80 25.62 12.18
CA LYS A 28 -10.20 25.78 12.64
C LYS A 28 -10.90 24.44 12.88
N VAL A 29 -10.30 23.34 12.43
CA VAL A 29 -10.84 21.98 12.52
C VAL A 29 -9.82 21.07 13.23
N PRO A 30 -10.29 20.12 14.07
CA PRO A 30 -9.41 19.17 14.74
C PRO A 30 -8.77 18.22 13.73
N LEU A 31 -7.58 17.71 14.06
CA LEU A 31 -6.89 16.75 13.20
C LEU A 31 -7.54 15.37 13.33
N LYS A 32 -7.89 14.78 12.19
CA LYS A 32 -8.42 13.43 12.11
C LYS A 32 -7.28 12.41 11.97
N PRO A 33 -7.22 11.38 12.83
CA PRO A 33 -6.24 10.32 12.67
C PRO A 33 -6.56 9.44 11.46
N CYS A 34 -5.56 8.71 10.97
CA CYS A 34 -5.72 7.72 9.93
C CYS A 34 -6.56 6.55 10.44
N ALA A 35 -7.70 6.27 9.81
CA ALA A 35 -8.63 5.22 10.25
C ALA A 35 -8.00 3.81 10.37
N LYS A 36 -6.93 3.52 9.61
CA LYS A 36 -6.29 2.20 9.61
C LYS A 36 -5.26 2.00 10.71
N CYS A 37 -4.46 3.04 11.00
CA CYS A 37 -3.31 2.91 11.91
C CYS A 37 -3.33 3.87 13.09
N ASN A 38 -4.30 4.79 13.17
CA ASN A 38 -4.47 5.85 14.17
C ASN A 38 -3.24 6.75 14.48
N THR A 39 -2.11 6.55 13.79
CA THR A 39 -0.84 7.23 14.09
C THR A 39 -0.67 8.51 13.27
N GLY A 40 -1.00 8.48 11.97
CA GLY A 40 -0.95 9.67 11.10
C GLY A 40 -2.15 10.59 11.35
N SER A 41 -1.95 11.91 11.38
CA SER A 41 -3.01 12.90 11.67
C SER A 41 -3.13 13.92 10.55
N TYR A 42 -4.34 14.25 10.11
CA TYR A 42 -4.59 15.11 8.94
C TYR A 42 -5.74 16.09 9.17
N CYS A 43 -5.64 17.28 8.59
CA CYS A 43 -6.69 18.31 8.69
C CYS A 43 -7.85 18.08 7.71
N SER A 44 -7.64 17.29 6.65
CA SER A 44 -8.66 16.95 5.66
C SER A 44 -8.34 15.63 4.97
N ARG A 45 -9.33 15.05 4.29
CA ARG A 45 -9.16 13.85 3.46
C ARG A 45 -8.14 14.10 2.34
N ASP A 46 -8.14 15.28 1.74
CA ASP A 46 -7.17 15.65 0.69
C ASP A 46 -5.72 15.59 1.19
N CYS A 47 -5.48 16.06 2.41
CA CYS A 47 -4.15 15.97 3.03
C CYS A 47 -3.73 14.51 3.27
N GLN A 48 -4.67 13.65 3.68
CA GLN A 48 -4.40 12.22 3.86
C GLN A 48 -4.09 11.54 2.52
N THR A 49 -4.89 11.78 1.48
CA THR A 49 -4.67 11.19 0.14
C THR A 49 -3.38 11.70 -0.50
N ALA A 50 -3.05 12.99 -0.32
CA ALA A 50 -1.82 13.58 -0.84
C ALA A 50 -0.56 13.10 -0.11
N ASP A 51 -0.68 12.57 1.11
CA ASP A 51 0.41 11.91 1.85
C ASP A 51 0.45 10.39 1.65
N TRP A 52 -0.61 9.80 1.07
CA TRP A 52 -0.80 8.35 0.99
C TRP A 52 0.38 7.58 0.40
N LYS A 53 1.03 8.10 -0.65
CA LYS A 53 2.19 7.44 -1.28
C LYS A 53 3.35 7.23 -0.32
N LEU A 54 3.53 8.12 0.66
CA LEU A 54 4.56 8.02 1.70
C LEU A 54 4.01 7.27 2.91
N HIS A 55 2.83 7.66 3.39
CA HIS A 55 2.19 7.07 4.56
C HIS A 55 1.94 5.56 4.42
N LYS A 56 1.57 5.07 3.22
CA LYS A 56 1.27 3.64 3.00
C LYS A 56 2.42 2.71 3.39
N LYS A 57 3.67 3.17 3.27
CA LYS A 57 4.87 2.37 3.61
C LYS A 57 4.96 2.06 5.10
N VAL A 58 4.40 2.92 5.95
CA VAL A 58 4.45 2.78 7.42
C VAL A 58 3.07 2.49 8.03
N CYS A 59 2.00 2.69 7.28
CA CYS A 59 0.62 2.53 7.76
C CYS A 59 0.36 1.09 8.24
N ALA A 60 0.80 0.08 7.50
CA ALA A 60 0.60 -1.32 7.89
C ALA A 60 1.34 -1.69 9.19
N SER A 61 2.60 -1.30 9.31
CA SER A 61 3.42 -1.53 10.51
C SER A 61 2.84 -0.82 11.74
N ASN A 62 2.42 0.44 11.59
CA ASN A 62 1.82 1.20 12.67
C ASN A 62 0.46 0.63 13.09
N ALA A 63 -0.34 0.14 12.15
CA ALA A 63 -1.61 -0.53 12.46
C ALA A 63 -1.39 -1.81 13.27
N ALA A 64 -0.33 -2.59 12.96
CA ALA A 64 0.03 -3.75 13.74
C ALA A 64 0.48 -3.35 15.16
N ALA A 65 1.33 -2.32 15.29
CA ALA A 65 1.78 -1.82 16.58
C ALA A 65 0.62 -1.33 17.45
N GLU A 66 -0.33 -0.58 16.89
CA GLU A 66 -1.48 -0.08 17.65
C GLU A 66 -2.42 -1.21 18.10
N ARG A 67 -2.58 -2.28 17.31
CA ARG A 67 -3.32 -3.48 17.75
C ARG A 67 -2.64 -4.14 18.94
N THR A 68 -1.33 -4.37 18.87
CA THR A 68 -0.58 -4.97 19.99
C THR A 68 -0.64 -4.09 21.25
N ARG A 69 -0.64 -2.76 21.10
CA ARG A 69 -0.76 -1.82 22.21
C ARG A 69 -2.16 -1.84 22.83
N ALA A 70 -3.21 -1.96 22.03
CA ALA A 70 -4.58 -2.08 22.51
C ALA A 70 -4.80 -3.41 23.27
N GLU A 71 -4.22 -4.51 22.78
CA GLU A 71 -4.29 -5.83 23.43
C GLU A 71 -3.56 -5.86 24.79
N GLU A 72 -2.37 -5.24 24.86
CA GLU A 72 -1.61 -5.13 26.11
C GLU A 72 -2.26 -4.18 27.12
N ALA A 73 -2.93 -3.12 26.66
CA ALA A 73 -3.74 -2.24 27.51
C ALA A 73 -4.98 -2.94 28.07
N ALA A 74 -5.58 -3.89 27.34
CA ALA A 74 -6.72 -4.67 27.80
C ALA A 74 -6.34 -5.70 28.90
N LYS A 75 -5.09 -6.19 28.92
CA LYS A 75 -4.59 -7.13 29.95
C LYS A 75 -4.22 -6.50 31.28
N SER A 76 -4.21 -5.17 31.38
CA SER A 76 -3.80 -4.43 32.59
C SER A 76 -4.96 -3.76 33.35
N ALA A 77 -6.22 -4.05 32.96
CA ALA A 77 -7.40 -3.62 33.72
C ALA A 77 -7.67 -4.58 34.91
N PRO A 78 -7.81 -4.06 36.16
CA PRO A 78 -8.21 -4.89 37.29
C PRO A 78 -9.68 -5.29 37.19
N ALA A 79 -9.93 -6.60 37.26
CA ALA A 79 -11.27 -7.17 37.36
C ALA A 79 -11.91 -6.78 38.70
N THR A 80 -12.95 -5.95 38.66
CA THR A 80 -13.91 -5.83 39.76
C THR A 80 -15.22 -6.45 39.33
N THR A 81 -15.47 -7.64 39.86
CA THR A 81 -16.74 -8.35 39.93
C THR A 81 -17.87 -7.44 40.42
N PHE A 82 -18.97 -7.38 39.68
CA PHE A 82 -20.30 -7.29 40.28
C PHE A 82 -21.32 -7.98 39.38
N GLU A 83 -22.30 -8.59 40.05
CA GLU A 83 -23.16 -9.68 39.61
C GLU A 83 -24.20 -9.31 38.53
N GLU A 84 -24.66 -10.37 37.87
CA GLU A 84 -25.86 -10.51 37.05
C GLU A 84 -27.09 -9.77 37.64
N PRO A 85 -27.94 -9.16 36.80
CA PRO A 85 -29.20 -9.86 36.54
C PRO A 85 -29.75 -9.71 35.09
N ALA A 86 -30.31 -10.83 34.63
CA ALA A 86 -31.57 -11.02 33.93
C ALA A 86 -32.03 -10.05 32.82
N GLN A 87 -32.11 -10.64 31.61
CA GLN A 87 -33.26 -10.66 30.71
C GLN A 87 -33.83 -9.32 30.24
N GLN A 88 -33.55 -8.98 28.99
CA GLN A 88 -34.66 -8.64 28.09
C GLN A 88 -34.29 -9.00 26.64
N GLU A 89 -35.00 -9.99 26.13
CA GLU A 89 -35.19 -10.28 24.72
C GLU A 89 -35.65 -9.03 23.94
N ALA A 90 -34.90 -8.72 22.89
CA ALA A 90 -35.31 -7.89 21.76
C ALA A 90 -34.71 -8.55 20.51
N GLU A 91 -35.57 -9.34 19.88
CA GLU A 91 -35.60 -9.56 18.44
C GLU A 91 -35.37 -8.22 17.69
N ASP A 92 -34.24 -8.09 17.01
CA ASP A 92 -34.09 -7.17 15.89
C ASP A 92 -33.27 -7.90 14.82
N GLU A 93 -34.00 -8.24 13.77
CA GLU A 93 -33.53 -8.73 12.49
C GLU A 93 -32.78 -7.58 11.80
N ASP A 94 -31.48 -7.72 11.59
CA ASP A 94 -30.77 -6.99 10.54
C ASP A 94 -29.59 -7.87 10.10
N GLU A 95 -29.90 -8.84 9.24
CA GLU A 95 -28.94 -9.41 8.30
C GLU A 95 -28.55 -8.30 7.32
N ASP A 96 -27.67 -7.38 7.74
CA ASP A 96 -26.85 -6.63 6.79
C ASP A 96 -25.76 -7.61 6.30
N GLU A 97 -26.14 -8.41 5.30
CA GLU A 97 -25.20 -8.89 4.31
C GLU A 97 -24.47 -7.65 3.77
N ASP A 98 -23.31 -7.34 4.33
CA ASP A 98 -22.28 -6.54 3.67
C ASP A 98 -21.86 -7.37 2.46
N GLU A 99 -22.69 -7.30 1.40
CA GLU A 99 -22.26 -7.51 0.03
C GLU A 99 -21.17 -6.47 -0.20
N GLY A 100 -19.96 -6.84 0.26
CA GLY A 100 -18.76 -6.08 0.08
C GLY A 100 -18.72 -5.67 -1.37
N GLU A 101 -18.82 -4.36 -1.58
CA GLU A 101 -18.99 -3.76 -2.89
C GLU A 101 -18.07 -4.47 -3.87
N ASP A 102 -18.71 -5.22 -4.75
CA ASP A 102 -18.18 -5.89 -5.90
C ASP A 102 -17.51 -4.81 -6.76
N TRP A 103 -16.21 -4.59 -6.50
CA TRP A 103 -15.35 -3.83 -7.38
C TRP A 103 -15.19 -4.66 -8.64
N THR A 104 -16.18 -4.61 -9.52
CA THR A 104 -16.12 -5.13 -10.88
C THR A 104 -15.04 -4.38 -11.65
N ASP A 105 -13.83 -4.94 -11.53
CA ASP A 105 -12.78 -5.28 -12.51
C ASP A 105 -12.80 -4.75 -13.97
N GLU A 106 -13.50 -3.67 -14.37
CA GLU A 106 -13.59 -3.34 -15.82
C GLU A 106 -13.20 -1.94 -16.30
N GLU A 107 -12.76 -0.99 -15.46
CA GLU A 107 -12.29 0.34 -15.97
C GLU A 107 -11.02 0.91 -15.33
N ASP A 108 -10.17 0.09 -14.68
CA ASP A 108 -8.87 0.52 -14.11
C ASP A 108 -7.65 0.11 -14.96
N SER A 109 -7.85 -0.15 -16.25
CA SER A 109 -6.71 -0.22 -17.19
C SER A 109 -6.25 1.21 -17.45
N ILE A 110 -5.15 1.60 -16.80
CA ILE A 110 -4.44 2.86 -17.11
C ILE A 110 -4.25 2.90 -18.64
N PRO A 111 -4.81 3.90 -19.35
CA PRO A 111 -4.65 3.99 -20.79
C PRO A 111 -3.16 3.96 -21.15
N ASP A 112 -2.80 3.27 -22.23
CA ASP A 112 -1.39 3.07 -22.62
C ASP A 112 -0.61 4.40 -22.71
N GLU A 113 -1.28 5.48 -23.11
CA GLU A 113 -0.71 6.84 -23.13
C GLU A 113 -0.36 7.35 -21.72
N MET A 114 -1.22 7.11 -20.73
CA MET A 114 -0.96 7.46 -19.33
C MET A 114 0.11 6.56 -18.72
N LEU A 115 0.14 5.28 -19.08
CA LEU A 115 1.20 4.36 -18.67
C LEU A 115 2.56 4.81 -19.21
N ALA A 116 2.64 5.13 -20.50
CA ALA A 116 3.84 5.68 -21.14
C ALA A 116 4.28 7.01 -20.49
N ALA A 117 3.35 7.92 -20.21
CA ALA A 117 3.64 9.19 -19.56
C ALA A 117 4.15 9.03 -18.11
N LEU A 118 3.67 8.01 -17.38
CA LEU A 118 4.16 7.66 -16.06
C LEU A 118 5.57 7.06 -16.15
N LEU A 119 5.79 6.09 -17.05
CA LEU A 119 7.09 5.45 -17.24
C LEU A 119 8.18 6.44 -17.66
N GLN A 120 7.84 7.50 -18.40
CA GLN A 120 8.78 8.57 -18.78
C GLN A 120 9.36 9.34 -17.58
N LYS A 121 8.62 9.43 -16.47
CA LYS A 121 9.01 10.21 -15.28
C LYS A 121 9.65 9.35 -14.18
N MET A 122 9.80 8.04 -14.40
CA MET A 122 10.33 7.11 -13.40
C MET A 122 11.81 6.80 -13.60
N PRO A 123 12.52 6.40 -12.53
CA PRO A 123 13.86 5.84 -12.64
C PRO A 123 13.86 4.59 -13.54
N HIS A 124 14.92 4.43 -14.34
CA HIS A 124 15.00 3.32 -15.30
C HIS A 124 14.83 1.94 -14.63
N GLU A 125 15.35 1.77 -13.41
CA GLU A 125 15.26 0.52 -12.67
C GLU A 125 13.82 0.17 -12.26
N ASP A 126 13.03 1.16 -11.88
CA ASP A 126 11.63 0.95 -11.51
C ASP A 126 10.77 0.62 -12.74
N THR A 127 11.07 1.24 -13.89
CA THR A 127 10.47 0.87 -15.17
C THR A 127 10.76 -0.59 -15.55
N TYR A 128 11.99 -1.07 -15.34
CA TYR A 128 12.31 -2.48 -15.57
C TYR A 128 11.50 -3.40 -14.67
N LYS A 129 11.39 -3.07 -13.37
CA LYS A 129 10.57 -3.86 -12.42
C LYS A 129 9.12 -3.95 -12.88
N ILE A 130 8.55 -2.85 -13.40
CA ILE A 130 7.21 -2.87 -13.96
C ILE A 130 7.14 -3.81 -15.16
N PHE A 131 8.07 -3.75 -16.10
CA PHE A 131 8.06 -4.65 -17.26
C PHE A 131 8.16 -6.13 -16.87
N VAL A 132 8.99 -6.45 -15.87
CA VAL A 132 9.10 -7.81 -15.32
C VAL A 132 7.79 -8.25 -14.65
N ASN A 133 7.10 -7.35 -13.94
CA ASN A 133 5.80 -7.65 -13.32
C ASN A 133 4.69 -7.82 -14.36
N THR A 134 4.64 -6.96 -15.38
CA THR A 134 3.68 -7.09 -16.49
C THR A 134 3.88 -8.40 -17.23
N PHE A 135 5.13 -8.82 -17.44
CA PHE A 135 5.43 -10.12 -18.05
C PHE A 135 4.91 -11.30 -17.22
N GLN A 136 4.94 -11.23 -15.89
CA GLN A 136 4.35 -12.30 -15.06
C GLN A 136 2.84 -12.39 -15.24
N ARG A 137 2.16 -11.26 -15.36
CA ARG A 137 0.73 -11.24 -15.66
C ARG A 137 0.47 -11.86 -17.03
N TYR A 138 1.26 -11.48 -18.05
CA TYR A 138 1.21 -12.09 -19.38
C TYR A 138 1.40 -13.63 -19.33
N LYS A 139 2.34 -14.14 -18.53
CA LYS A 139 2.51 -15.59 -18.34
C LYS A 139 1.25 -16.24 -17.76
N LYS A 140 0.69 -15.63 -16.71
CA LYS A 140 -0.49 -16.16 -16.01
C LYS A 140 -1.70 -16.18 -16.94
N ASP A 141 -1.88 -15.15 -17.76
CA ASP A 141 -3.01 -15.08 -18.69
C ASP A 141 -2.82 -16.07 -19.85
N ARG A 142 -1.60 -16.20 -20.39
CA ARG A 142 -1.31 -17.23 -21.38
C ARG A 142 -1.47 -18.66 -20.85
N GLU A 143 -1.09 -18.93 -19.60
CA GLU A 143 -1.29 -20.24 -18.98
C GLU A 143 -2.79 -20.57 -18.88
N LYS A 144 -3.64 -19.59 -18.57
CA LYS A 144 -5.10 -19.78 -18.60
C LYS A 144 -5.62 -20.08 -20.00
N GLU A 145 -5.09 -19.43 -21.03
CA GLU A 145 -5.53 -19.62 -22.42
C GLU A 145 -5.02 -20.92 -23.05
N ASN A 146 -3.74 -21.25 -22.86
CA ASN A 146 -3.09 -22.39 -23.50
C ASN A 146 -3.05 -23.65 -22.62
N GLY A 147 -3.33 -23.53 -21.33
CA GLY A 147 -3.30 -24.64 -20.36
C GLY A 147 -1.90 -25.12 -19.95
N GLU A 148 -0.83 -24.56 -20.54
CA GLU A 148 0.55 -24.95 -20.27
C GLU A 148 1.32 -23.80 -19.58
N PRO A 149 1.88 -24.04 -18.38
CA PRO A 149 2.68 -23.03 -17.69
C PRO A 149 3.99 -22.78 -18.42
N LEU A 150 4.37 -21.50 -18.54
CA LEU A 150 5.69 -21.10 -19.02
C LEU A 150 6.72 -21.28 -17.90
N GLU A 151 7.47 -22.37 -17.99
CA GLU A 151 8.52 -22.73 -17.03
C GLU A 151 9.88 -22.88 -17.71
N GLY A 152 10.94 -22.73 -16.91
CA GLY A 152 12.33 -22.87 -17.37
C GLY A 152 12.97 -21.53 -17.79
N PRO A 153 14.23 -21.28 -17.40
CA PRO A 153 14.87 -19.98 -17.59
C PRO A 153 15.04 -19.59 -19.06
N GLU A 154 15.34 -20.54 -19.95
CA GLU A 154 15.53 -20.29 -21.39
C GLU A 154 14.21 -19.94 -22.09
N GLU A 155 13.13 -20.69 -21.81
CA GLU A 155 11.81 -20.41 -22.37
C GLU A 155 11.24 -19.10 -21.82
N LEU A 156 11.45 -18.82 -20.53
CA LEU A 156 11.07 -17.53 -19.93
C LEU A 156 11.80 -16.36 -20.57
N LYS A 157 13.12 -16.48 -20.76
CA LYS A 157 13.92 -15.45 -21.43
C LYS A 157 13.48 -15.20 -22.87
N LYS A 158 13.21 -16.26 -23.62
CA LYS A 158 12.72 -16.17 -25.00
C LYS A 158 11.38 -15.43 -25.05
N HIS A 159 10.44 -15.77 -24.19
CA HIS A 159 9.14 -15.12 -24.15
C HIS A 159 9.20 -13.69 -23.61
N PHE A 160 10.13 -13.40 -22.69
CA PHE A 160 10.35 -12.04 -22.23
C PHE A 160 10.87 -11.12 -23.34
N ARG A 161 11.74 -11.63 -24.22
CA ARG A 161 12.20 -10.89 -25.40
C ARG A 161 11.08 -10.57 -26.37
N ILE A 162 10.23 -11.56 -26.66
CA ILE A 162 9.04 -11.37 -27.51
C ILE A 162 8.10 -10.34 -26.87
N PHE A 163 7.90 -10.41 -25.55
CA PHE A 163 7.10 -9.44 -24.81
C PHE A 163 7.64 -8.02 -24.95
N LEU A 164 8.95 -7.80 -24.77
CA LEU A 164 9.57 -6.48 -24.94
C LEU A 164 9.49 -5.99 -26.40
N GLU A 165 9.63 -6.87 -27.39
CA GLU A 165 9.45 -6.51 -28.82
C GLU A 165 8.04 -6.02 -29.11
N ASN A 166 7.03 -6.67 -28.55
CA ASN A 166 5.64 -6.22 -28.70
C ASN A 166 5.44 -4.84 -28.04
N MET A 167 5.96 -4.63 -26.83
CA MET A 167 5.88 -3.31 -26.18
C MET A 167 6.58 -2.20 -26.96
N GLU A 168 7.72 -2.50 -27.60
CA GLU A 168 8.44 -1.57 -28.48
C GLU A 168 7.62 -1.25 -29.74
N LYS A 169 7.02 -2.26 -30.35
CA LYS A 169 6.18 -2.12 -31.54
C LYS A 169 4.91 -1.33 -31.27
N ASP A 170 4.30 -1.52 -30.10
CA ASP A 170 3.08 -0.85 -29.67
C ASP A 170 3.38 0.54 -29.07
N GLU A 171 4.65 0.99 -29.09
CA GLU A 171 5.11 2.29 -28.59
C GLU A 171 4.76 2.55 -27.10
N ILE A 172 4.56 1.49 -26.31
CA ILE A 172 4.26 1.55 -24.86
C ILE A 172 5.54 1.86 -24.05
N VAL A 173 6.71 1.64 -24.64
CA VAL A 173 8.01 1.91 -24.01
C VAL A 173 8.31 3.42 -23.91
N PRO A 174 9.04 3.87 -22.87
CA PRO A 174 9.43 5.28 -22.72
C PRO A 174 10.29 5.80 -23.86
N LYS A 175 10.31 7.13 -24.07
CA LYS A 175 11.16 7.78 -25.08
C LYS A 175 12.66 7.60 -24.85
N TRP A 176 13.06 7.31 -23.61
CA TRP A 176 14.46 7.04 -23.26
C TRP A 176 14.84 5.56 -23.45
N TRP A 177 13.89 4.70 -23.82
CA TRP A 177 14.13 3.28 -24.04
C TRP A 177 15.05 3.05 -25.23
N ASP A 178 16.04 2.18 -25.03
CA ASP A 178 17.04 1.82 -26.03
C ASP A 178 17.51 0.37 -25.82
N GLU A 179 18.28 -0.16 -26.76
CA GLU A 179 18.82 -1.52 -26.69
C GLU A 179 19.65 -1.78 -25.42
N SER A 180 20.39 -0.78 -24.92
CA SER A 180 21.13 -0.89 -23.66
C SER A 180 20.20 -1.05 -22.45
N LYS A 181 19.06 -0.34 -22.44
CA LYS A 181 18.03 -0.47 -21.40
C LYS A 181 17.35 -1.83 -21.46
N ARG A 182 17.05 -2.31 -22.67
CA ARG A 182 16.52 -3.65 -22.91
C ARG A 182 17.43 -4.73 -22.32
N VAL A 183 18.72 -4.71 -22.62
CA VAL A 183 19.70 -5.67 -22.06
C VAL A 183 19.77 -5.60 -20.54
N LYS A 184 19.68 -4.40 -19.94
CA LYS A 184 19.64 -4.25 -18.48
C LYS A 184 18.36 -4.82 -17.88
N CYS A 185 17.22 -4.62 -18.53
CA CYS A 185 15.94 -5.18 -18.13
C CYS A 185 15.95 -6.71 -18.17
N GLU A 186 16.48 -7.32 -19.24
CA GLU A 186 16.66 -8.78 -19.36
C GLU A 186 17.50 -9.34 -18.21
N LYS A 187 18.65 -8.73 -17.92
CA LYS A 187 19.53 -9.15 -16.81
C LYS A 187 18.85 -9.01 -15.44
N LEU A 188 18.08 -7.95 -15.25
CA LEU A 188 17.32 -7.73 -14.02
C LEU A 188 16.26 -8.83 -13.83
N ALA A 189 15.56 -9.17 -14.91
CA ALA A 189 14.54 -10.22 -14.91
C ALA A 189 15.13 -11.60 -14.58
N GLU A 190 16.29 -11.92 -15.16
CA GLU A 190 17.06 -13.14 -14.85
C GLU A 190 17.46 -13.19 -13.37
N HIS A 191 17.97 -12.09 -12.83
CA HIS A 191 18.39 -11.99 -11.43
C HIS A 191 17.22 -12.24 -10.46
N PHE A 192 16.03 -11.72 -10.76
CA PHE A 192 14.83 -11.91 -9.94
C PHE A 192 14.07 -13.20 -10.23
N GLY A 193 14.66 -14.13 -11.00
CA GLY A 193 14.01 -15.39 -11.34
C GLY A 193 12.67 -15.22 -12.03
N TRP A 194 12.50 -14.12 -12.78
CA TRP A 194 11.29 -13.76 -13.53
C TRP A 194 10.04 -13.54 -12.67
N ASN A 195 10.16 -13.52 -11.34
CA ASN A 195 9.05 -13.44 -10.39
C ASN A 195 8.84 -12.03 -9.81
N GLY A 196 9.67 -11.04 -10.20
CA GLY A 196 9.46 -9.63 -9.86
C GLY A 196 9.60 -9.27 -8.38
N THR A 197 9.88 -10.26 -7.54
CA THR A 197 10.23 -10.08 -6.14
C THR A 197 11.75 -9.99 -6.01
N VAL A 198 12.20 -8.98 -5.26
CA VAL A 198 13.59 -8.90 -4.84
C VAL A 198 13.80 -10.03 -3.83
N LYS A 199 14.64 -11.01 -4.17
CA LYS A 199 15.24 -11.83 -3.12
C LYS A 199 16.18 -10.91 -2.37
N GLU A 200 15.76 -10.47 -1.19
CA GLU A 200 16.66 -9.85 -0.23
C GLU A 200 17.60 -10.98 0.25
N ASP A 201 18.84 -10.96 -0.24
CA ASP A 201 19.95 -11.76 0.30
C ASP A 201 20.42 -11.23 1.66
#